data_AF-A0A9W6YA83-F1
#
_entry.id   AF-A0A9W6YA83-F1
#
_cell.length_a   1.000
_cell.length_b   1.000
_cell.length_c   1.000
_cell.angle_alpha   90.00
_cell.angle_beta   90.00
_cell.angle_gamma   90.00
#
_symmetry.space_group_name_H-M   'P 1'
#
loop_
_entity.id
_entity.type
_entity.pdbx_description
1 polymer ?
#
loop_
_entity_poly.entity_id
_entity_poly.type
_entity_poly.pdbx_seq_one_letter_code
_entity_poly.pdbx_strand_id
1 'polypeptide(L)'
;MALESSLTLASELTSLPAMIWKRFTRDLHDGRIEQIGIFLDVERMKCEVEELMQLLTEGADALSAKSKKERFDEQSWGSLKSSLLYEVLREYKDVLPDDIPAELPQDKGVQHEIDLVPGTKYCVTWQ
;
A
#
# COMPACT_ATOMS: atom_id res chain seq x y z
N MET A 1 31.72 14.45 -4.08
CA MET A 1 31.33 15.84 -3.78
C MET A 1 30.22 15.78 -2.76
N ALA A 2 30.49 16.21 -1.52
CA ALA A 2 29.45 16.29 -0.50
C ALA A 2 28.57 17.48 -0.85
N LEU A 3 27.26 17.25 -0.99
CA LEU A 3 26.28 18.32 -1.10
C LEU A 3 26.19 18.94 0.30
N GLU A 4 26.98 19.99 0.56
CA GLU A 4 26.78 20.82 1.74
C GLU A 4 25.44 21.55 1.56
N SER A 5 24.37 20.93 2.04
CA SER A 5 23.08 21.58 2.20
C SER A 5 23.21 22.58 3.33
N SER A 6 23.40 23.86 3.00
CA SER A 6 23.53 24.96 3.95
C SER A 6 22.27 25.22 4.82
N LEU A 7 21.17 24.48 4.61
CA LEU A 7 20.00 24.45 5.48
C LEU A 7 20.01 23.16 6.30
N THR A 8 20.61 23.22 7.48
CA THR A 8 20.94 22.02 8.26
C THR A 8 19.84 21.65 9.26
N LEU A 9 18.81 22.50 9.44
CA LEU A 9 17.76 22.26 10.45
C LEU A 9 16.36 22.40 9.86
N ALA A 10 15.53 21.36 10.03
CA ALA A 10 14.12 21.35 9.66
C ALA A 10 13.35 22.56 10.23
N SER A 11 13.75 23.05 11.40
CA SER A 11 13.17 24.24 12.05
C SER A 11 13.29 25.51 11.22
N GLU A 12 14.44 25.74 10.56
CA GLU A 12 14.65 26.93 9.71
C GLU A 12 13.74 26.88 8.49
N LEU A 13 13.57 25.70 7.90
CA LEU A 13 12.71 25.52 6.74
C LEU A 13 11.22 25.66 7.08
N THR A 14 10.79 25.15 8.23
CA THR A 14 9.41 25.35 8.71
C THR A 14 9.11 26.79 9.11
N SER A 15 10.15 27.61 9.33
CA SER A 15 10.00 29.04 9.67
C SER A 15 9.92 29.96 8.45
N LEU A 16 10.07 29.41 7.23
CA LEU A 16 9.96 30.20 6.00
C LEU A 16 8.55 30.76 5.83
N PRO A 17 8.41 32.03 5.40
CA PRO A 17 7.11 32.62 5.17
C PRO A 17 6.36 31.87 4.05
N ALA A 18 5.09 31.57 4.29
CA ALA A 18 4.22 30.95 3.30
C ALA A 18 4.14 31.82 2.04
N MET A 19 4.32 31.19 0.87
CA MET A 19 4.31 31.87 -0.42
C MET A 19 3.19 31.36 -1.30
N ILE A 20 2.49 32.27 -1.96
CA ILE A 20 1.41 31.93 -2.88
C ILE A 20 2.01 31.37 -4.18
N TRP A 21 1.41 30.30 -4.74
CA TRP A 21 1.88 29.62 -5.95
C TRP A 21 2.21 30.53 -7.14
N LYS A 22 1.41 31.57 -7.38
CA LYS A 22 1.64 32.55 -8.45
C LYS A 22 2.96 33.31 -8.29
N ARG A 23 3.37 33.61 -7.05
CA ARG A 23 4.63 34.30 -6.76
C ARG A 23 5.80 33.33 -6.86
N PHE A 24 5.63 32.13 -6.33
CA PHE A 24 6.61 31.06 -6.42
C PHE A 24 6.99 30.75 -7.88
N THR A 25 6.01 30.55 -8.75
CA THR A 25 6.24 30.25 -10.17
C THR A 25 6.95 31.38 -10.92
N ARG A 26 6.59 32.64 -10.67
CA ARG A 26 7.28 33.81 -11.24
C ARG A 26 8.73 33.91 -10.76
N ASP A 27 8.95 33.81 -9.45
CA ASP A 27 10.29 33.96 -8.87
C ASP A 27 11.19 32.77 -9.28
N LEU A 28 10.62 31.59 -9.52
CA LEU A 28 11.32 30.46 -10.13
C LEU A 28 11.72 30.73 -11.59
N HIS A 29 10.80 31.26 -12.40
CA HIS A 29 11.08 31.57 -13.82
C HIS A 29 12.11 32.69 -13.97
N ASP A 30 12.07 33.68 -13.09
CA ASP A 30 13.01 34.81 -13.07
C ASP A 30 14.39 34.43 -12.48
N GLY A 31 14.59 33.17 -12.07
CA GLY A 31 15.84 32.70 -11.47
C GLY A 31 16.11 33.26 -10.07
N ARG A 32 15.10 33.83 -9.39
CA ARG A 32 15.22 34.35 -8.02
C ARG A 32 15.19 33.25 -6.95
N ILE A 33 14.76 32.04 -7.32
CA ILE A 33 14.77 30.86 -6.44
C ILE A 33 15.92 29.95 -6.90
N GLU A 34 16.98 29.91 -6.10
CA GLU A 34 18.18 29.12 -6.40
C GLU A 34 18.04 27.65 -6.00
N GLN A 35 17.19 27.35 -5.02
CA GLN A 35 17.02 26.02 -4.45
C GLN A 35 15.56 25.75 -4.10
N ILE A 36 15.13 24.50 -4.29
CA ILE A 36 13.83 24.00 -3.84
C ILE A 36 14.08 22.80 -2.93
N GLY A 37 13.59 22.87 -1.70
CA GLY A 37 13.54 21.75 -0.77
C GLY A 37 12.16 21.12 -0.77
N ILE A 38 12.10 19.78 -0.79
CA ILE A 38 10.86 19.01 -0.62
C ILE A 38 11.00 18.24 0.69
N PHE A 39 10.06 18.46 1.61
CA PHE A 39 9.95 17.63 2.81
C PHE A 39 9.24 16.35 2.44
N LEU A 40 10.00 15.27 2.50
CA LEU A 40 9.44 13.93 2.53
C LEU A 40 9.42 13.51 3.99
N ASP A 41 8.24 13.22 4.52
CA ASP A 41 8.11 12.63 5.85
C ASP A 41 8.47 11.15 5.75
N VAL A 42 9.78 10.87 5.75
CA VAL A 42 10.32 9.51 5.62
C VAL A 42 9.87 8.64 6.79
N GLU A 43 9.69 9.23 7.97
CA GLU A 43 9.24 8.53 9.17
C GLU A 43 7.78 8.11 9.04
N ARG A 44 6.91 9.03 8.60
CA ARG A 44 5.52 8.68 8.27
C ARG A 44 5.44 7.63 7.16
N MET A 45 6.27 7.75 6.12
CA MET A 45 6.27 6.77 5.03
C MET A 45 6.71 5.38 5.51
N LYS A 46 7.69 5.30 6.41
CA LYS A 46 8.07 4.04 7.06
C LYS A 46 6.95 3.46 7.91
N CYS A 47 6.30 4.29 8.73
CA CYS A 47 5.17 3.89 9.56
C CYS A 47 4.02 3.31 8.69
N GLU A 48 3.68 3.98 7.59
CA GLU A 48 2.66 3.48 6.66
C GLU A 48 3.06 2.15 5.99
N VAL A 49 4.34 1.97 5.64
CA VAL A 49 4.83 0.69 5.11
C VAL A 49 4.72 -0.42 6.16
N GLU A 50 5.08 -0.14 7.41
CA GLU A 50 4.96 -1.10 8.52
C GLU A 50 3.49 -1.47 8.80
N GLU A 51 2.58 -0.49 8.82
CA GLU A 51 1.13 -0.69 8.97
C GLU A 51 0.56 -1.55 7.84
N LEU A 52 0.97 -1.31 6.58
CA LEU A 52 0.56 -2.11 5.44
C LEU A 52 1.08 -3.56 5.51
N MET A 53 2.34 -3.74 5.94
CA MET A 53 2.92 -5.07 6.15
C MET A 53 2.17 -5.82 7.26
N GLN A 54 1.71 -5.11 8.29
CA GLN A 54 0.90 -5.68 9.35
C GLN A 54 -0.50 -6.08 8.85
N LEU A 55 -1.18 -5.23 8.08
CA LEU A 55 -2.47 -5.55 7.45
C LEU A 55 -2.38 -6.78 6.53
N LEU A 56 -1.30 -6.91 5.76
CA LEU A 56 -1.06 -8.08 4.90
C LEU A 56 -0.84 -9.36 5.72
N THR A 57 -0.13 -9.24 6.85
CA THR A 57 0.18 -10.37 7.74
C THR A 57 -1.04 -10.81 8.54
N GLU A 58 -1.85 -9.88 9.06
CA GLU A 58 -3.04 -10.18 9.87
C GLU A 58 -4.16 -10.85 9.06
N GLY A 59 -4.27 -10.58 7.75
CA GLY A 59 -5.20 -11.31 6.88
C GLY A 59 -4.84 -12.77 6.65
N ALA A 60 -3.61 -13.19 6.97
CA ALA A 60 -3.19 -14.59 6.88
C ALA A 60 -3.77 -15.46 8.02
N ASP A 61 -4.38 -14.85 9.05
CA ASP A 61 -4.92 -15.58 10.19
C ASP A 61 -6.26 -16.25 9.81
N ALA A 62 -6.16 -17.44 9.22
CA ALA A 62 -7.27 -18.24 8.72
C ALA A 62 -8.28 -18.65 9.81
N LEU A 63 -7.91 -18.52 11.10
CA LEU A 63 -8.68 -18.96 12.27
C LEU A 63 -9.67 -17.92 12.81
N SER A 64 -9.73 -16.73 12.21
CA SER A 64 -10.69 -15.71 12.62
C SER A 64 -12.14 -16.12 12.29
N ALA A 65 -13.07 -15.91 13.24
CA ALA A 65 -14.50 -16.21 13.07
C ALA A 65 -15.23 -15.30 12.05
N LYS A 66 -14.49 -14.36 11.43
CA LYS A 66 -14.97 -13.43 10.40
C LYS A 66 -15.54 -14.17 9.18
N SER A 67 -16.61 -13.62 8.62
CA SER A 67 -17.12 -14.08 7.32
C SER A 67 -16.08 -13.88 6.21
N LYS A 68 -16.18 -14.66 5.12
CA LYS A 68 -15.34 -14.47 3.92
C LYS A 68 -15.45 -13.04 3.36
N LYS A 69 -16.65 -12.45 3.44
CA LYS A 69 -16.91 -11.08 2.96
C LYS A 69 -16.23 -10.02 3.84
N GLU A 70 -16.30 -10.16 5.16
CA GLU A 70 -15.62 -9.25 6.09
C GLU A 70 -14.10 -9.26 5.90
N ARG A 71 -13.50 -10.44 5.78
CA ARG A 71 -12.04 -10.56 5.54
C ARG A 71 -11.62 -9.87 4.24
N PHE A 72 -12.43 -10.03 3.20
CA PHE A 72 -12.17 -9.37 1.92
C PHE A 72 -12.31 -7.85 2.01
N ASP A 73 -13.36 -7.36 2.68
CA ASP A 73 -13.61 -5.92 2.79
C ASP A 73 -12.55 -5.20 3.63
N GLU A 74 -12.06 -5.82 4.72
CA GLU A 74 -10.96 -5.31 5.55
C GLU A 74 -9.65 -5.14 4.76
N GLN A 75 -9.38 -6.01 3.79
CA GLN A 75 -8.19 -5.94 2.93
C GLN A 75 -8.44 -5.30 1.56
N SER A 76 -9.64 -4.79 1.32
CA SER A 76 -10.04 -4.23 0.03
C SER A 76 -9.36 -2.88 -0.26
N TRP A 77 -9.52 -2.40 -1.50
CA TRP A 77 -9.16 -1.03 -1.90
C TRP A 77 -9.75 0.04 -0.98
N GLY A 78 -10.87 -0.22 -0.31
CA GLY A 78 -11.47 0.70 0.66
C GLY A 78 -10.51 1.08 1.79
N SER A 79 -9.80 0.09 2.34
CA SER A 79 -8.82 0.28 3.43
C SER A 79 -7.52 0.92 2.95
N LEU A 80 -7.17 0.73 1.68
CA LEU A 80 -5.93 1.23 1.10
C LEU A 80 -6.03 2.67 0.59
N LYS A 81 -7.24 3.21 0.41
CA LYS A 81 -7.49 4.58 -0.11
C LYS A 81 -6.82 5.69 0.69
N SER A 82 -6.58 5.48 1.99
CA SER A 82 -5.91 6.45 2.86
C SER A 82 -4.38 6.36 2.81
N SER A 83 -3.81 5.31 2.21
CA SER A 83 -2.36 5.13 2.14
C SER A 83 -1.71 6.07 1.12
N LEU A 84 -0.50 6.56 1.40
CA LEU A 84 0.30 7.30 0.43
C LEU A 84 0.69 6.43 -0.78
N LEU A 85 0.66 5.10 -0.62
CA LEU A 85 1.01 4.12 -1.65
C LEU A 85 -0.17 3.72 -2.53
N TYR A 86 -1.36 4.28 -2.33
CA TYR A 86 -2.57 3.87 -3.04
C TYR A 86 -2.43 3.87 -4.57
N GLU A 87 -1.78 4.89 -5.14
CA GLU A 87 -1.55 4.95 -6.59
C GLU A 87 -0.62 3.84 -7.09
N VAL A 88 0.42 3.51 -6.32
CA VAL A 88 1.35 2.41 -6.64
C VAL A 88 0.64 1.08 -6.51
N LEU A 89 -0.12 0.89 -5.43
CA LEU A 89 -0.86 -0.35 -5.19
C LEU A 89 -1.86 -0.61 -6.32
N ARG A 90 -2.52 0.43 -6.84
CA ARG A 90 -3.47 0.30 -7.96
C ARG A 90 -2.89 -0.32 -9.23
N GLU A 91 -1.57 -0.29 -9.42
CA GLU A 91 -0.91 -0.98 -10.53
C GLU A 91 -1.04 -2.52 -10.40
N TYR A 92 -1.22 -3.03 -9.19
CA TYR A 92 -1.33 -4.46 -8.82
C TYR A 92 -2.78 -4.94 -8.66
N LYS A 93 -3.72 -4.34 -9.38
CA LYS A 93 -5.16 -4.70 -9.35
C LYS A 93 -5.48 -6.13 -9.75
N ASP A 94 -4.57 -6.79 -10.44
CA ASP A 94 -4.64 -8.21 -10.80
C ASP A 94 -4.38 -9.13 -9.59
N VAL A 95 -3.58 -8.66 -8.63
CA VAL A 95 -3.30 -9.39 -7.37
C VAL A 95 -4.34 -9.08 -6.30
N LEU A 96 -4.85 -7.84 -6.28
CA LEU A 96 -5.83 -7.37 -5.32
C LEU A 96 -7.13 -6.96 -6.05
N PRO A 97 -8.03 -7.92 -6.34
CA PRO A 97 -9.24 -7.65 -7.11
C PRO A 97 -10.22 -6.75 -6.35
N ASP A 98 -11.06 -6.01 -7.08
CA ASP A 98 -12.06 -5.09 -6.51
C ASP A 98 -13.19 -5.82 -5.75
N ASP A 99 -13.53 -7.03 -6.20
CA ASP A 99 -14.59 -7.87 -5.64
C ASP A 99 -14.10 -9.31 -5.43
N ILE A 100 -14.78 -10.05 -4.57
CA ILE A 100 -14.53 -11.48 -4.40
C ILE A 100 -14.85 -12.18 -5.72
N PRO A 101 -13.87 -12.78 -6.41
CA PRO A 101 -14.13 -13.43 -7.68
C PRO A 101 -15.05 -14.63 -7.45
N ALA A 102 -16.08 -14.75 -8.30
CA ALA A 102 -16.96 -15.92 -8.35
C ALA A 102 -16.28 -17.12 -9.04
N GLU A 103 -15.30 -16.83 -9.89
CA GLU A 103 -14.52 -17.82 -10.63
C GLU A 103 -13.29 -18.24 -9.85
N LEU A 104 -12.82 -19.46 -10.12
CA LEU A 104 -11.57 -19.95 -9.54
C LEU A 104 -10.39 -19.11 -10.04
N PRO A 105 -9.33 -18.96 -9.22
CA PRO A 105 -8.10 -18.35 -9.69
C PRO A 105 -7.61 -19.04 -10.95
N GLN A 106 -6.98 -18.28 -11.85
CA GLN A 106 -6.35 -18.85 -13.03
C GLN A 106 -5.39 -19.98 -12.62
N ASP A 107 -5.49 -21.12 -13.32
CA ASP A 107 -4.61 -22.26 -13.08
C ASP A 107 -3.16 -21.82 -13.35
N LYS A 108 -2.35 -21.82 -12.28
CA LYS A 108 -0.91 -21.48 -12.33
C LYS A 108 -0.03 -22.71 -12.59
N GLY A 109 -0.63 -23.85 -12.95
CA GLY A 109 0.08 -25.10 -13.22
C GLY A 109 0.49 -25.87 -11.96
N VAL A 110 0.00 -25.46 -10.78
CA VAL A 110 0.20 -26.20 -9.53
C VAL A 110 -1.05 -27.02 -9.27
N GLN A 111 -0.95 -28.33 -9.52
CA GLN A 111 -2.01 -29.27 -9.17
C GLN A 111 -1.73 -29.86 -7.78
N HIS A 112 -2.69 -29.68 -6.88
CA HIS A 112 -2.69 -30.35 -5.60
C HIS A 112 -3.41 -31.70 -5.74
N GLU A 113 -2.67 -32.79 -5.64
CA GLU A 113 -3.22 -34.15 -5.58
C GLU A 113 -3.37 -34.57 -4.11
N ILE A 114 -4.51 -35.15 -3.76
CA ILE A 114 -4.74 -35.71 -2.43
C ILE A 114 -4.75 -37.23 -2.59
N ASP A 115 -3.68 -37.87 -2.12
CA ASP A 115 -3.59 -39.33 -2.07
C ASP A 115 -4.54 -39.88 -1.01
N LEU A 116 -5.64 -40.49 -1.46
CA LEU A 116 -6.55 -41.19 -0.56
C LEU A 116 -6.04 -42.60 -0.30
N VAL A 117 -5.89 -42.94 0.98
CA VAL A 117 -5.57 -44.32 1.38
C VAL A 117 -6.73 -45.24 0.94
N PRO A 118 -6.45 -46.40 0.30
CA PRO A 118 -7.50 -47.36 -0.06
C PRO A 118 -8.35 -47.74 1.16
N GLY A 119 -9.67 -47.64 1.04
CA GLY A 119 -10.62 -47.90 2.13
C GLY A 119 -11.10 -46.66 2.89
N THR A 120 -10.55 -45.47 2.58
CA THR A 120 -11.02 -44.21 3.16
C THR A 120 -12.35 -43.80 2.53
N LYS A 121 -13.35 -43.48 3.36
CA LYS A 121 -14.62 -42.93 2.87
C LYS A 121 -14.50 -41.42 2.73
N TYR A 122 -14.72 -40.91 1.53
CA TYR A 122 -14.80 -39.49 1.25
C TYR A 122 -16.17 -38.95 1.72
N CYS A 123 -16.16 -38.02 2.67
CA CYS A 123 -17.37 -37.34 3.13
C CYS A 123 -17.47 -36.00 2.40
N VAL A 124 -18.44 -35.87 1.50
CA VAL A 124 -18.79 -34.60 0.85
C VAL A 124 -20.02 -34.02 1.54
N THR A 125 -19.90 -32.80 2.05
CA THR A 125 -21.04 -31.96 2.40
C THR A 125 -21.29 -31.00 1.24
N TRP A 126 -22.39 -31.18 0.53
CA TRP A 126 -22.87 -30.19 -0.43
C TRP A 126 -23.36 -28.96 0.35
N GLN A 127 -22.83 -27.78 0.02
CA GLN A 127 -23.31 -26.48 0.50
C GLN A 127 -24.14 -25.81 -0.58
#